data_AF-A0A5C3QEG9-F1
#
_entry.id   AF-A0A5C3QEG9-F1
#
_cell.length_a   1.000
_cell.length_b   1.000
_cell.length_c   1.000
_cell.angle_alpha   90.00
_cell.angle_beta   90.00
_cell.angle_gamma   90.00
#
_symmetry.space_group_name_H-M   'P 1'
#
loop_
_entity.id
_entity.type
_entity.pdbx_description
1 polymer ?
#
loop_
_entity_poly.entity_id
_entity_poly.type
_entity_poly.pdbx_seq_one_letter_code
_entity_poly.pdbx_strand_id
1 'polypeptide(L)'
;MASTPTNHDDDLESDIVIHEYTHGLMNRLTGGGTGRCLTTAVSGGLGEGWSDAMADWANIRRFLYSTNTAVNRLKYSSLRTSSGVHRYGEIWANMLHTLHAQMMVYNEFDANARTNPESRAGYAMSLHILIDAPKLQLAILPVRLVSLVDAKNALIQADYNRYNGLNRCSITQVFARRGLG
;
A
#
# COMPACT_ATOMS: atom_id res chain seq x y z
N MET A 1 14.59 -9.91 41.45
CA MET A 1 15.14 -8.77 40.68
C MET A 1 14.29 -8.63 39.44
N ALA A 2 13.57 -7.52 39.26
CA ALA A 2 12.87 -7.25 38.01
C ALA A 2 13.91 -6.82 36.98
N SER A 3 13.99 -7.51 35.85
CA SER A 3 14.82 -7.09 34.73
C SER A 3 14.30 -5.74 34.23
N THR A 4 15.16 -4.73 34.18
CA THR A 4 14.88 -3.53 33.38
C THR A 4 14.61 -3.96 31.94
N PRO A 5 13.50 -3.54 31.31
CA PRO A 5 13.30 -3.78 29.89
C PRO A 5 14.50 -3.22 29.14
N THR A 6 15.19 -4.07 28.38
CA THR A 6 16.24 -3.62 27.46
C THR A 6 15.58 -2.91 26.30
N ASN A 7 16.09 -1.75 25.91
CA ASN A 7 15.65 -1.11 24.67
C ASN A 7 15.92 -2.06 23.49
N HIS A 8 14.95 -2.16 22.60
CA HIS A 8 15.13 -2.86 21.32
C HIS A 8 15.73 -1.87 20.32
N ASP A 9 16.63 -2.37 19.46
CA ASP A 9 17.25 -1.59 18.40
C ASP A 9 16.43 -1.76 17.12
N ASP A 10 15.80 -0.69 16.67
CA ASP A 10 14.88 -0.67 15.52
C ASP A 10 15.62 -1.00 14.20
N ASP A 11 16.93 -0.81 14.12
CA ASP A 11 17.74 -1.16 12.94
C ASP A 11 17.80 -2.69 12.72
N LEU A 12 17.49 -3.47 13.76
CA LEU A 12 17.40 -4.93 13.68
C LEU A 12 15.98 -5.42 13.31
N GLU A 13 15.01 -4.52 13.17
CA GLU A 13 13.65 -4.81 12.74
C GLU A 13 13.50 -4.43 11.26
N SER A 14 13.65 -5.42 10.36
CA SER A 14 13.72 -5.15 8.92
C SER A 14 12.44 -4.54 8.34
N ASP A 15 11.29 -4.74 8.99
CA ASP A 15 10.04 -4.09 8.62
C ASP A 15 10.09 -2.57 8.84
N ILE A 16 10.80 -2.09 9.88
CA ILE A 16 11.07 -0.66 10.09
C ILE A 16 11.97 -0.13 8.98
N VAL A 17 13.10 -0.80 8.70
CA VAL A 17 14.02 -0.39 7.64
C VAL A 17 13.33 -0.31 6.28
N ILE A 18 12.50 -1.29 5.94
CA ILE A 18 11.74 -1.32 4.68
C ILE A 18 10.67 -0.23 4.65
N HIS A 19 9.98 0.02 5.77
CA HIS A 19 9.01 1.09 5.90
C HIS A 19 9.67 2.46 5.61
N GLU A 20 10.77 2.79 6.29
CA GLU A 20 11.47 4.06 6.13
C GLU A 20 12.06 4.23 4.73
N TYR A 21 12.61 3.16 4.16
CA TYR A 21 13.10 3.18 2.77
C TYR A 21 11.95 3.46 1.79
N THR A 22 10.77 2.89 2.06
CA THR A 22 9.58 3.07 1.22
C THR A 22 9.07 4.50 1.25
N HIS A 23 9.20 5.25 2.36
CA HIS A 23 8.92 6.68 2.35
C HIS A 23 9.75 7.42 1.31
N GLY A 24 11.05 7.14 1.24
CA GLY A 24 11.97 7.76 0.28
C GLY A 24 11.61 7.43 -1.18
N LEU A 25 11.13 6.21 -1.43
CA LEU A 25 10.65 5.77 -2.73
C LEU A 25 9.34 6.47 -3.11
N MET A 26 8.32 6.41 -2.26
CA MET A 26 6.99 6.92 -2.56
C MET A 26 6.96 8.44 -2.70
N ASN A 27 7.75 9.18 -1.90
CA ASN A 27 7.92 10.62 -2.07
C ASN A 27 8.58 11.00 -3.40
N ARG A 28 9.48 10.16 -3.94
CA ARG A 28 10.09 10.40 -5.25
C ARG A 28 9.14 10.05 -6.40
N LEU A 29 8.42 8.94 -6.31
CA LEU A 29 7.53 8.52 -7.39
C LEU A 29 6.29 9.42 -7.49
N THR A 30 5.74 9.83 -6.35
CA THR A 30 4.55 10.70 -6.31
C THR A 30 4.91 12.11 -6.73
N GLY A 31 4.21 12.63 -7.74
CA GLY A 31 4.38 14.02 -8.16
C GLY A 31 5.74 14.33 -8.80
N GLY A 32 6.39 13.30 -9.39
CA GLY A 32 7.48 13.49 -10.36
C GLY A 32 8.81 13.89 -9.76
N GLY A 33 9.15 13.33 -8.61
CA GLY A 33 10.49 13.48 -8.03
C GLY A 33 10.67 14.71 -7.15
N THR A 34 9.62 15.51 -6.92
CA THR A 34 9.73 16.74 -6.11
C THR A 34 9.85 16.46 -4.61
N GLY A 35 9.37 15.31 -4.13
CA GLY A 35 9.37 14.95 -2.71
C GLY A 35 8.39 15.75 -1.85
N ARG A 36 7.41 16.43 -2.45
CA ARG A 36 6.53 17.39 -1.74
C ARG A 36 5.04 17.03 -1.76
N CYS A 37 4.67 15.89 -2.33
CA CYS A 37 3.27 15.56 -2.61
C CYS A 37 2.56 14.77 -1.50
N LEU A 38 3.30 14.17 -0.56
CA LEU A 38 2.76 13.39 0.56
C LEU A 38 2.82 14.16 1.89
N THR A 39 2.54 15.47 1.86
CA THR A 39 2.76 16.38 3.01
C THR A 39 1.51 16.69 3.83
N THR A 40 0.33 16.29 3.37
CA THR A 40 -0.93 16.55 4.09
C THR A 40 -1.31 15.38 4.97
N ALA A 41 -2.27 15.54 5.89
CA ALA A 41 -2.67 14.43 6.76
C ALA A 41 -3.09 13.19 5.96
N VAL A 42 -3.95 13.35 4.94
CA VAL A 42 -4.43 12.24 4.11
C VAL A 42 -3.34 11.72 3.17
N SER A 43 -2.61 12.60 2.47
CA SER A 43 -1.57 12.15 1.53
C SER A 43 -0.33 11.58 2.24
N GLY A 44 0.05 12.12 3.39
CA GLY A 44 1.03 11.52 4.30
C GLY A 44 0.55 10.16 4.79
N GLY A 45 -0.73 10.03 5.12
CA GLY A 45 -1.35 8.73 5.45
C GLY A 45 -1.25 7.70 4.32
N LEU A 46 -1.40 8.10 3.05
CA LEU A 46 -1.11 7.19 1.94
C LEU A 46 0.36 6.76 1.94
N GLY A 47 1.28 7.69 2.20
CA GLY A 47 2.72 7.43 2.42
C GLY A 47 2.98 6.35 3.46
N GLU A 48 2.44 6.53 4.67
CA GLU A 48 2.50 5.53 5.75
C GLU A 48 1.95 4.17 5.32
N GLY A 49 0.78 4.17 4.65
CA GLY A 49 0.13 2.92 4.26
C GLY A 49 0.86 2.17 3.15
N TRP A 50 1.53 2.87 2.23
CA TRP A 50 2.42 2.25 1.26
C TRP A 50 3.66 1.65 1.92
N SER A 51 4.28 2.37 2.85
CA SER A 51 5.42 1.89 3.63
C SER A 51 5.09 0.63 4.42
N ASP A 52 3.93 0.62 5.07
CA ASP A 52 3.45 -0.55 5.81
C ASP A 52 3.10 -1.74 4.91
N ALA A 53 2.44 -1.51 3.77
CA ALA A 53 2.14 -2.58 2.83
C ALA A 53 3.42 -3.21 2.26
N MET A 54 4.43 -2.40 1.94
CA MET A 54 5.73 -2.90 1.46
C MET A 54 6.47 -3.70 2.54
N ALA A 55 6.49 -3.22 3.77
CA ALA A 55 7.10 -3.92 4.91
C ALA A 55 6.37 -5.26 5.22
N ASP A 56 5.04 -5.27 5.11
CA ASP A 56 4.22 -6.48 5.26
C ASP A 56 4.47 -7.49 4.13
N TRP A 57 4.43 -7.07 2.87
CA TRP A 57 4.63 -7.95 1.71
C TRP A 57 6.07 -8.49 1.62
N ALA A 58 7.03 -7.77 2.19
CA ALA A 58 8.39 -8.26 2.39
C ALA A 58 8.51 -9.33 3.49
N ASN A 59 7.39 -9.71 4.15
CA ASN A 59 7.25 -10.84 5.06
C ASN A 59 7.97 -10.70 6.42
N ILE A 60 7.94 -9.52 7.07
CA ILE A 60 8.69 -9.27 8.32
C ILE A 60 7.86 -8.61 9.46
N ARG A 61 6.53 -8.55 9.41
CA ARG A 61 5.70 -7.91 10.47
C ARG A 61 5.31 -8.84 11.64
N ARG A 62 5.14 -8.25 12.84
CA ARG A 62 4.72 -8.88 14.13
C ARG A 62 3.19 -8.89 14.43
N PHE A 63 2.30 -8.23 13.68
CA PHE A 63 0.81 -8.27 13.87
C PHE A 63 -0.01 -8.17 12.56
N LEU A 64 -1.25 -8.69 12.57
CA LEU A 64 -2.05 -9.10 11.40
C LEU A 64 -2.78 -7.95 10.67
N TYR A 65 -2.27 -7.52 9.52
CA TYR A 65 -3.17 -7.13 8.44
C TYR A 65 -4.08 -8.32 8.07
N SER A 66 -5.34 -8.06 7.73
CA SER A 66 -6.30 -9.16 7.55
C SER A 66 -7.34 -8.88 6.48
N THR A 67 -7.52 -9.87 5.61
CA THR A 67 -8.66 -9.96 4.69
C THR A 67 -9.99 -10.15 5.43
N ASN A 68 -9.96 -10.67 6.67
CA ASN A 68 -11.15 -10.89 7.48
C ASN A 68 -11.62 -9.58 8.14
N THR A 69 -12.80 -9.12 7.77
CA THR A 69 -13.40 -7.88 8.30
C THR A 69 -13.81 -7.98 9.77
N ALA A 70 -13.92 -9.19 10.33
CA ALA A 70 -14.12 -9.37 11.77
C ALA A 70 -12.84 -9.11 12.58
N VAL A 71 -11.66 -9.39 11.98
CA VAL A 71 -10.33 -9.22 12.59
C VAL A 71 -9.84 -7.79 12.39
N ASN A 72 -9.82 -7.29 11.14
CA ASN A 72 -9.55 -5.88 10.86
C ASN A 72 -10.81 -5.21 10.30
N ARG A 73 -11.44 -4.34 11.11
CA ARG A 73 -12.72 -3.67 10.80
C ARG A 73 -12.57 -2.33 10.08
N LEU A 74 -11.34 -1.89 9.79
CA LEU A 74 -11.10 -0.59 9.16
C LEU A 74 -11.71 -0.51 7.76
N LYS A 75 -12.31 0.65 7.47
CA LYS A 75 -12.99 1.00 6.22
C LYS A 75 -12.67 2.44 5.85
N TYR A 76 -12.99 2.85 4.63
CA TYR A 76 -12.86 4.24 4.19
C TYR A 76 -13.59 5.23 5.12
N SER A 77 -14.77 4.85 5.62
CA SER A 77 -15.53 5.65 6.58
C SER A 77 -14.81 5.90 7.91
N SER A 78 -13.84 5.05 8.28
CA SER A 78 -13.04 5.19 9.50
C SER A 78 -12.17 6.45 9.48
N LEU A 79 -11.91 7.04 8.30
CA LEU A 79 -11.22 8.34 8.20
C LEU A 79 -11.93 9.45 8.99
N ARG A 80 -13.26 9.40 9.13
CA ARG A 80 -14.05 10.43 9.83
C ARG A 80 -13.79 10.47 11.35
N THR A 81 -13.33 9.36 11.91
CA THR A 81 -13.11 9.19 13.36
C THR A 81 -11.65 8.97 13.70
N SER A 82 -10.77 9.00 12.70
CA SER A 82 -9.32 8.85 12.85
C SER A 82 -8.63 10.20 12.65
N SER A 83 -7.41 10.33 13.18
CA SER A 83 -6.57 11.50 12.95
C SER A 83 -5.10 11.10 12.96
N GLY A 84 -4.28 11.83 12.19
CA GLY A 84 -2.84 11.58 12.05
C GLY A 84 -2.50 10.61 10.91
N VAL A 85 -1.32 10.80 10.35
CA VAL A 85 -0.84 10.09 9.14
C VAL A 85 -0.80 8.58 9.37
N HIS A 86 -0.26 8.10 10.50
CA HIS A 86 -0.15 6.67 10.78
C HIS A 86 -1.52 5.96 10.82
N ARG A 87 -2.54 6.59 11.43
CA ARG A 87 -3.89 6.01 11.51
C ARG A 87 -4.60 5.96 10.16
N TYR A 88 -4.33 6.94 9.29
CA TYR A 88 -4.81 6.91 7.92
C TYR A 88 -4.04 5.89 7.08
N GLY A 89 -2.75 5.73 7.35
CA GLY A 89 -1.89 4.69 6.77
C GLY A 89 -2.37 3.29 7.06
N GLU A 90 -2.74 2.99 8.30
CA GLU A 90 -3.26 1.68 8.67
C GLU A 90 -4.51 1.28 7.86
N ILE A 91 -5.42 2.25 7.63
CA ILE A 91 -6.62 2.04 6.80
C ILE A 91 -6.22 1.71 5.37
N TRP A 92 -5.27 2.45 4.79
CA TRP A 92 -4.80 2.26 3.43
C TRP A 92 -4.00 0.96 3.26
N ALA A 93 -3.04 0.68 4.15
CA ALA A 93 -2.25 -0.54 4.18
C ALA A 93 -3.12 -1.78 4.25
N ASN A 94 -4.18 -1.78 5.07
CA ASN A 94 -5.08 -2.92 5.14
C ASN A 94 -5.91 -3.12 3.86
N MET A 95 -6.26 -2.05 3.14
CA MET A 95 -6.88 -2.18 1.81
C MET A 95 -5.89 -2.77 0.80
N LEU A 96 -4.63 -2.31 0.81
CA LEU A 96 -3.57 -2.84 -0.04
C LEU A 96 -3.25 -4.31 0.27
N HIS A 97 -3.15 -4.69 1.54
CA HIS A 97 -2.97 -6.08 1.96
C HIS A 97 -4.12 -6.96 1.46
N THR A 98 -5.37 -6.48 1.59
CA THR A 98 -6.53 -7.23 1.06
C THR A 98 -6.45 -7.38 -0.46
N LEU A 99 -5.94 -6.37 -1.17
CA LEU A 99 -5.72 -6.45 -2.61
C LEU A 99 -4.62 -7.46 -2.94
N HIS A 100 -3.47 -7.43 -2.26
CA HIS A 100 -2.37 -8.37 -2.47
C HIS A 100 -2.83 -9.82 -2.29
N ALA A 101 -3.54 -10.11 -1.21
CA ALA A 101 -4.10 -11.44 -0.95
C ALA A 101 -5.10 -11.86 -2.03
N GLN A 102 -5.99 -10.97 -2.47
CA GLN A 102 -6.91 -11.24 -3.58
C GLN A 102 -6.12 -11.52 -4.88
N MET A 103 -5.09 -10.73 -5.19
CA MET A 103 -4.28 -10.92 -6.39
C MET A 103 -3.58 -12.28 -6.39
N MET A 104 -3.05 -12.71 -5.25
CA MET A 104 -2.43 -14.04 -5.09
C MET A 104 -3.41 -15.20 -5.29
N VAL A 105 -4.68 -15.02 -4.95
CA VAL A 105 -5.71 -16.06 -5.11
C VAL A 105 -6.19 -16.17 -6.57
N TYR A 106 -6.31 -15.04 -7.27
CA TYR A 106 -6.94 -14.98 -8.59
C TYR A 106 -5.97 -15.00 -9.77
N ASN A 107 -4.68 -14.76 -9.53
CA ASN A 107 -3.63 -14.85 -10.54
C ASN A 107 -2.78 -16.08 -10.32
N GLU A 108 -1.90 -16.35 -11.29
CA GLU A 108 -1.00 -17.49 -11.27
C GLU A 108 -0.06 -17.45 -10.06
N PHE A 109 0.49 -18.63 -9.71
CA PHE A 109 1.58 -18.75 -8.76
C PHE A 109 2.89 -18.94 -9.53
N ASP A 110 3.93 -18.21 -9.12
CA ASP A 110 5.28 -18.35 -9.63
C ASP A 110 6.25 -18.34 -8.44
N ALA A 111 6.97 -19.43 -8.24
CA ALA A 111 7.95 -19.57 -7.17
C ALA A 111 9.09 -18.54 -7.27
N ASN A 112 9.34 -18.04 -8.48
CA ASN A 112 10.38 -17.06 -8.78
C ASN A 112 9.83 -15.64 -8.91
N ALA A 113 8.57 -15.38 -8.54
CA ALA A 113 7.94 -14.06 -8.69
C ALA A 113 8.74 -12.89 -8.04
N ARG A 114 9.59 -13.18 -7.05
CA ARG A 114 10.46 -12.19 -6.38
C ARG A 114 11.66 -11.75 -7.23
N THR A 115 12.10 -12.58 -8.16
CA THR A 115 13.30 -12.36 -8.97
C THR A 115 13.00 -12.32 -10.47
N ASN A 116 11.77 -12.63 -10.87
CA ASN A 116 11.28 -12.60 -12.24
C ASN A 116 10.41 -11.34 -12.49
N PRO A 117 10.95 -10.28 -13.10
CA PRO A 117 10.20 -9.04 -13.37
C PRO A 117 9.08 -9.22 -14.42
N GLU A 118 9.12 -10.30 -15.20
CA GLU A 118 8.09 -10.60 -16.21
C GLU A 118 6.96 -11.49 -15.65
N SER A 119 7.07 -11.89 -14.38
CA SER A 119 6.09 -12.76 -13.75
C SER A 119 4.70 -12.14 -13.75
N ARG A 120 3.71 -12.93 -14.16
CA ARG A 120 2.28 -12.62 -14.07
C ARG A 120 1.62 -13.26 -12.85
N ALA A 121 2.43 -13.68 -11.88
CA ALA A 121 1.89 -14.14 -10.62
C ALA A 121 1.34 -12.98 -9.78
N GLY A 122 0.33 -13.26 -8.97
CA GLY A 122 -0.35 -12.23 -8.16
C GLY A 122 0.60 -11.41 -7.29
N TYR A 123 1.63 -12.06 -6.74
CA TYR A 123 2.69 -11.40 -5.99
C TYR A 123 3.42 -10.32 -6.81
N ALA A 124 3.98 -10.68 -7.97
CA ALA A 124 4.71 -9.74 -8.83
C ALA A 124 3.79 -8.64 -9.36
N MET A 125 2.58 -8.99 -9.83
CA MET A 125 1.63 -8.03 -10.38
C MET A 125 1.19 -6.99 -9.34
N SER A 126 0.93 -7.40 -8.10
CA SER A 126 0.54 -6.47 -7.03
C SER A 126 1.66 -5.48 -6.69
N LEU A 127 2.92 -5.93 -6.64
CA LEU A 127 4.09 -5.05 -6.44
C LEU A 127 4.26 -4.06 -7.59
N HIS A 128 4.15 -4.54 -8.84
CA HIS A 128 4.23 -3.70 -10.02
C HIS A 128 3.17 -2.61 -10.05
N ILE A 129 1.91 -2.97 -9.80
CA ILE A 129 0.80 -2.03 -9.73
C ILE A 129 1.02 -1.02 -8.59
N LEU A 130 1.49 -1.47 -7.42
CA LEU A 130 1.78 -0.60 -6.28
C LEU A 130 2.87 0.44 -6.59
N ILE A 131 3.93 0.03 -7.29
CA ILE A 131 5.06 0.91 -7.65
C ILE A 131 4.69 1.84 -8.82
N ASP A 132 3.86 1.40 -9.75
CA ASP A 132 3.49 2.22 -10.91
C ASP A 132 2.42 3.26 -10.58
N ALA A 133 1.49 2.98 -9.67
CA ALA A 133 0.40 3.88 -9.35
C ALA A 133 0.85 5.27 -8.88
N PRO A 134 1.81 5.43 -7.94
CA PRO A 134 2.30 6.75 -7.53
C PRO A 134 2.87 7.59 -8.67
N LYS A 135 3.49 6.95 -9.69
CA LYS A 135 4.03 7.63 -10.87
C LYS A 135 2.94 8.30 -11.70
N LEU A 136 1.72 7.75 -11.66
CA LEU A 136 0.56 8.24 -12.41
C LEU A 136 -0.17 9.37 -11.68
N GLN A 137 0.06 9.55 -10.38
CA GLN A 137 -0.52 10.64 -9.58
C GLN A 137 0.01 12.03 -9.98
N LEU A 138 1.03 12.09 -10.85
CA LEU A 138 1.48 13.27 -11.56
C LEU A 138 0.46 13.85 -12.55
N ALA A 139 -0.38 13.00 -13.13
CA ALA A 139 -1.24 13.38 -14.25
C ALA A 139 -2.57 14.03 -13.80
N ILE A 140 -2.83 14.11 -12.50
CA ILE A 140 -4.09 14.61 -11.94
C ILE A 140 -3.87 16.01 -11.33
N LEU A 141 -3.61 17.01 -12.19
CA LEU A 141 -3.68 18.46 -11.91
C LEU A 141 -2.67 19.03 -10.90
N PRO A 142 -2.31 20.34 -10.98
CA PRO A 142 -1.26 20.90 -10.14
C PRO A 142 -1.69 20.88 -8.67
N VAL A 143 -1.00 20.07 -7.87
CA VAL A 143 -0.99 20.11 -6.41
C VAL A 143 -2.38 20.05 -5.76
N ARG A 144 -3.30 19.24 -6.31
CA ARG A 144 -4.46 18.82 -5.51
C ARG A 144 -4.08 17.65 -4.63
N LEU A 145 -4.51 17.77 -3.37
CA LEU A 145 -4.45 16.75 -2.32
C LEU A 145 -4.72 15.36 -2.91
N VAL A 146 -3.75 14.45 -2.84
CA VAL A 146 -3.98 13.05 -3.21
C VAL A 146 -4.92 12.43 -2.19
N SER A 147 -6.12 12.05 -2.63
CA SER A 147 -7.09 11.33 -1.80
C SER A 147 -6.93 9.81 -1.96
N LEU A 148 -7.55 9.03 -1.07
CA LEU A 148 -7.62 7.57 -1.24
C LEU A 148 -8.35 7.16 -2.53
N VAL A 149 -9.31 7.98 -3.00
CA VAL A 149 -10.01 7.72 -4.27
C VAL A 149 -9.05 7.89 -5.44
N ASP A 150 -8.23 8.95 -5.43
CA ASP A 150 -7.21 9.17 -6.47
C ASP A 150 -6.17 8.04 -6.46
N ALA A 151 -5.74 7.61 -5.27
CA ALA A 151 -4.82 6.49 -5.12
C ALA A 151 -5.40 5.18 -5.68
N LYS A 152 -6.67 4.87 -5.39
CA LYS A 152 -7.39 3.72 -6.00
C LYS A 152 -7.43 3.83 -7.53
N ASN A 153 -7.80 4.98 -8.05
CA ASN A 153 -7.90 5.20 -9.50
C ASN A 153 -6.54 5.05 -10.18
N ALA A 154 -5.46 5.48 -9.52
CA ALA A 154 -4.10 5.28 -10.01
C ALA A 154 -3.71 3.78 -10.03
N LEU A 155 -4.14 2.96 -9.07
CA LEU A 155 -3.94 1.50 -9.11
C LEU A 155 -4.67 0.86 -10.30
N ILE A 156 -5.90 1.28 -10.58
CA ILE A 156 -6.66 0.82 -11.76
C ILE A 156 -5.95 1.24 -13.04
N GLN A 157 -5.45 2.47 -13.12
CA GLN A 157 -4.74 2.96 -14.31
C GLN A 157 -3.40 2.23 -14.49
N ALA A 158 -2.68 1.93 -13.41
CA ALA A 158 -1.43 1.15 -13.47
C ALA A 158 -1.69 -0.27 -14.00
N ASP A 159 -2.75 -0.93 -13.52
CA ASP A 159 -3.18 -2.23 -14.05
C ASP A 159 -3.58 -2.15 -15.54
N TYR A 160 -4.28 -1.09 -15.94
CA TYR A 160 -4.60 -0.87 -17.35
C TYR A 160 -3.34 -0.73 -18.21
N ASN A 161 -2.39 0.10 -17.78
CA ASN A 161 -1.17 0.39 -18.54
C ASN A 161 -0.27 -0.84 -18.69
N ARG A 162 -0.12 -1.66 -17.64
CA ARG A 162 0.80 -2.79 -17.65
C ARG A 162 0.15 -4.11 -18.07
N TYR A 163 -1.11 -4.32 -17.70
CA TYR A 163 -1.80 -5.61 -17.82
C TYR A 163 -3.13 -5.52 -18.58
N ASN A 164 -3.39 -4.41 -19.28
CA ASN A 164 -4.61 -4.19 -20.07
C ASN A 164 -5.90 -4.36 -19.25
N GLY A 165 -5.85 -4.04 -17.95
CA GLY A 165 -7.01 -4.01 -17.07
C GLY A 165 -7.42 -5.38 -16.53
N LEU A 166 -6.54 -6.39 -16.62
CA LEU A 166 -6.81 -7.76 -16.20
C LEU A 166 -7.30 -7.85 -14.74
N ASN A 167 -6.80 -6.99 -13.84
CA ASN A 167 -7.11 -7.04 -12.42
C ASN A 167 -8.13 -5.99 -11.97
N ARG A 168 -8.70 -5.21 -12.89
CA ARG A 168 -9.65 -4.14 -12.56
C ARG A 168 -10.78 -4.61 -11.65
N CYS A 169 -11.36 -5.78 -11.91
CA CYS A 169 -12.42 -6.35 -11.08
C CYS A 169 -11.95 -6.63 -9.64
N SER A 170 -10.78 -7.24 -9.48
CA SER A 170 -10.19 -7.52 -8.16
C SER A 170 -9.94 -6.23 -7.38
N ILE A 171 -9.36 -5.22 -8.04
CA ILE A 171 -9.10 -3.90 -7.45
C ILE A 171 -10.42 -3.26 -7.00
N THR A 172 -11.38 -3.09 -7.91
CA THR A 172 -12.66 -2.45 -7.59
C THR A 172 -13.43 -3.19 -6.49
N GLN A 173 -13.46 -4.52 -6.51
CA GLN A 173 -14.18 -5.31 -5.50
C GLN A 173 -13.56 -5.17 -4.10
N VAL A 174 -12.23 -5.24 -3.98
CA VAL A 174 -11.55 -5.12 -2.69
C VAL A 174 -11.80 -3.75 -2.08
N PHE A 175 -11.64 -2.69 -2.86
CA PHE A 175 -11.86 -1.33 -2.38
C PHE A 175 -13.34 -1.08 -2.04
N ALA A 176 -14.28 -1.57 -2.85
CA ALA A 176 -15.71 -1.50 -2.55
C ALA A 176 -16.08 -2.22 -1.24
N ARG A 177 -15.53 -3.42 -0.98
CA ARG A 177 -15.74 -4.16 0.29
C ARG A 177 -15.23 -3.39 1.51
N ARG A 178 -14.25 -2.50 1.32
CA ARG A 178 -13.70 -1.61 2.34
C ARG A 178 -14.33 -0.20 2.31
N GLY A 179 -15.41 -0.01 1.56
CA GLY A 179 -16.18 1.24 1.51
C GLY A 179 -15.62 2.33 0.60
N LEU A 180 -14.66 1.98 -0.27
CA LEU A 180 -14.05 2.86 -1.28
C LEU A 180 -14.47 2.45 -2.71
N GLY A 181 -15.79 2.29 -2.91
CA GLY A 181 -16.40 1.94 -4.20
C GLY A 181 -16.06 2.91 -5.32
#